data_AF-A0A8T3VPN9-F1
#
_entry.id   AF-A0A8T3VPN9-F1
#
_cell.length_a   1.000
_cell.length_b   1.000
_cell.length_c   1.000
_cell.angle_alpha   90.00
_cell.angle_beta   90.00
_cell.angle_gamma   90.00
#
_symmetry.space_group_name_H-M   'P 1'
#
loop_
_entity.id
_entity.type
_entity.pdbx_description
1 polymer ?
#
loop_
_entity_poly.entity_id
_entity_poly.type
_entity_poly.pdbx_seq_one_letter_code
_entity_poly.pdbx_strand_id
1 'polypeptide(L)'
;MKDILGNHPQVKVIDYVLSCPFQEFTKQQLAVGSEISISSLDRFIDDFLEYGLLIKSNSKYVVNFKSEFIKDFFSIKSKLVKLEIQKQESLVEEDYDELNDMEIDEFLSGCTCCIR
;
A
#
# COMPACT_ATOMS: atom_id res chain seq x y z
N MET A 1 -4.00 -4.34 0.47
CA MET A 1 -4.68 -4.28 -0.85
C MET A 1 -5.37 -5.60 -1.24
N LYS A 2 -4.91 -6.76 -0.76
CA LYS A 2 -5.60 -8.06 -0.96
C LYS A 2 -7.09 -8.04 -0.60
N ASP A 3 -7.48 -7.33 0.45
CA ASP A 3 -8.89 -7.24 0.88
C ASP A 3 -9.76 -6.34 0.00
N ILE A 4 -9.15 -5.45 -0.80
CA ILE A 4 -9.87 -4.47 -1.64
C ILE A 4 -9.95 -4.94 -3.10
N LEU A 5 -8.84 -5.44 -3.65
CA LEU A 5 -8.75 -5.81 -5.07
C LEU A 5 -8.84 -7.34 -5.29
N GLY A 6 -8.83 -8.13 -4.22
CA GLY A 6 -8.92 -9.58 -4.26
C GLY A 6 -7.58 -10.28 -4.52
N ASN A 7 -7.65 -11.61 -4.72
CA ASN A 7 -6.50 -12.51 -4.77
C ASN A 7 -6.17 -13.03 -6.19
N HIS A 8 -6.53 -12.27 -7.23
CA HIS A 8 -6.32 -12.68 -8.63
C HIS A 8 -4.86 -12.47 -9.07
N PRO A 9 -4.24 -13.36 -9.89
CA PRO A 9 -2.83 -13.23 -10.30
C PRO A 9 -2.47 -11.87 -10.92
N GLN A 10 -3.32 -11.34 -11.80
CA GLN A 10 -3.12 -10.02 -12.41
C GLN A 10 -3.10 -8.91 -11.35
N VAL A 11 -4.04 -8.96 -10.41
CA VAL A 11 -4.15 -7.97 -9.33
C VAL A 11 -2.92 -7.99 -8.44
N LYS A 12 -2.40 -9.18 -8.10
CA LYS A 12 -1.18 -9.30 -7.29
C LYS A 12 0.03 -8.65 -7.97
N VAL A 13 0.16 -8.80 -9.29
CA VAL A 13 1.26 -8.17 -10.03
C VAL A 13 1.11 -6.67 -10.08
N ILE A 14 -0.11 -6.16 -10.30
CA ILE A 14 -0.40 -4.72 -10.25
C ILE A 14 -0.08 -4.16 -8.85
N ASP A 15 -0.51 -4.84 -7.79
CA ASP A 15 -0.24 -4.45 -6.39
C ASP A 15 1.26 -4.36 -6.12
N TYR A 16 2.02 -5.40 -6.48
CA TYR A 16 3.47 -5.47 -6.30
C TYR A 16 4.22 -4.40 -7.09
N VAL A 17 3.88 -4.20 -8.36
CA VAL A 17 4.56 -3.20 -9.19
C VAL A 17 4.26 -1.79 -8.68
N LEU A 18 3.01 -1.51 -8.27
CA LEU A 18 2.60 -0.19 -7.80
C LEU A 18 3.03 0.11 -6.36
N SER A 19 3.55 -0.87 -5.60
CA SER A 19 4.22 -0.60 -4.32
C SER A 19 5.63 -0.05 -4.50
N CYS A 20 6.30 -0.37 -5.62
CA CYS A 20 7.66 0.08 -5.93
C CYS A 20 7.75 0.62 -7.38
N PRO A 21 7.02 1.69 -7.72
CA PRO A 21 6.71 2.00 -9.12
C PRO A 21 7.89 2.56 -9.93
N PHE A 22 8.96 3.00 -9.28
CA PHE A 22 10.18 3.49 -9.92
C PHE A 22 11.23 2.40 -10.17
N GLN A 23 10.98 1.17 -9.71
CA GLN A 23 11.89 0.05 -9.84
C GLN A 23 11.70 -0.66 -11.20
N GLU A 24 12.80 -1.22 -11.70
CA GLU A 24 12.76 -2.16 -12.82
C GLU A 24 12.73 -3.60 -12.32
N PHE A 25 11.89 -4.43 -12.93
CA PHE A 25 11.68 -5.81 -12.50
C PHE A 25 12.05 -6.78 -13.61
N THR A 26 12.80 -7.82 -13.30
CA THR A 26 12.86 -9.02 -14.16
C THR A 26 11.55 -9.78 -14.05
N LYS A 27 11.27 -10.64 -15.05
CA LYS A 27 10.10 -11.54 -14.99
C LYS A 27 10.09 -12.40 -13.71
N GLN A 28 11.25 -12.87 -13.27
CA GLN A 28 11.39 -13.65 -12.04
C GLN A 28 11.03 -12.81 -10.80
N GLN A 29 11.50 -11.56 -10.73
CA GLN A 29 11.17 -10.66 -9.62
C GLN A 29 9.66 -10.37 -9.58
N LEU A 30 9.01 -10.15 -10.73
CA LEU A 30 7.56 -10.01 -10.79
C LEU A 30 6.84 -11.26 -10.26
N ALA A 31 7.24 -12.45 -10.70
CA ALA A 31 6.60 -13.69 -10.26
C ALA A 31 6.76 -13.92 -8.74
N VAL A 32 7.99 -13.78 -8.23
CA VAL A 32 8.31 -13.97 -6.82
C VAL A 32 7.63 -12.90 -5.95
N GLY A 33 7.79 -11.63 -6.29
CA GLY A 33 7.23 -10.51 -5.52
C GLY A 33 5.71 -10.45 -5.52
N SER A 34 5.09 -10.99 -6.57
CA SER A 34 3.63 -11.09 -6.67
C SER A 34 3.09 -12.42 -6.16
N GLU A 35 3.92 -13.31 -5.63
CA GLU A 35 3.53 -14.64 -5.13
C GLU A 35 2.73 -15.46 -6.16
N ILE A 36 3.19 -15.47 -7.42
CA ILE A 36 2.62 -16.28 -8.50
C ILE A 36 3.69 -17.08 -9.22
N SER A 37 3.27 -18.12 -9.94
CA SER A 37 4.19 -18.87 -10.79
C SER A 37 4.58 -18.06 -12.05
N ILE A 38 5.79 -18.31 -12.57
CA ILE A 38 6.24 -17.71 -13.85
C ILE A 38 5.29 -18.09 -14.99
N SER A 39 4.82 -19.34 -15.04
CA SER A 39 3.90 -19.81 -16.07
C SER A 39 2.52 -19.16 -15.96
N SER A 40 2.08 -18.75 -14.77
CA SER A 40 0.89 -17.91 -14.61
C SER A 40 1.13 -16.50 -15.16
N LEU A 41 2.27 -15.89 -14.83
CA LEU A 41 2.64 -14.56 -15.32
C LEU A 41 2.74 -14.51 -16.86
N ASP A 42 3.32 -15.56 -17.46
CA ASP A 42 3.45 -15.69 -18.91
C ASP A 42 2.11 -15.66 -19.66
N ARG A 43 1.00 -16.01 -19.00
CA ARG A 43 -0.32 -16.02 -19.63
C ARG A 43 -0.93 -14.63 -19.84
N PHE A 44 -0.45 -13.61 -19.14
CA PHE A 44 -1.07 -12.28 -19.16
C PHE A 44 -0.10 -11.11 -19.13
N ILE A 45 1.22 -11.33 -19.01
CA ILE A 45 2.18 -10.22 -18.95
C ILE A 45 2.21 -9.40 -20.24
N ASP A 46 1.93 -10.03 -21.39
CA ASP A 46 1.85 -9.32 -22.67
C ASP A 46 0.62 -8.40 -22.73
N ASP A 47 -0.50 -8.78 -22.09
CA ASP A 47 -1.67 -7.91 -21.93
C ASP A 47 -1.29 -6.61 -21.18
N PHE A 48 -0.43 -6.70 -20.16
CA PHE A 48 0.03 -5.52 -19.44
C PHE A 48 0.90 -4.59 -20.29
N LEU A 49 1.60 -5.13 -21.28
CA LEU A 49 2.33 -4.33 -22.26
C LEU A 49 1.36 -3.71 -23.27
N GLU A 50 0.38 -4.47 -23.75
CA GLU A 50 -0.64 -4.03 -24.71
C GLU A 50 -1.50 -2.89 -24.14
N TYR A 51 -2.01 -3.05 -22.92
CA TYR A 51 -2.76 -1.99 -22.22
C TYR A 51 -1.87 -0.86 -21.71
N GLY A 52 -0.57 -0.94 -21.94
CA GLY A 52 0.40 0.08 -21.55
C GLY A 52 0.47 0.28 -20.04
N LEU A 53 0.22 -0.74 -19.22
CA LEU A 53 0.47 -0.71 -17.78
C LEU A 53 1.97 -0.78 -17.50
N LEU A 54 2.65 -1.63 -18.25
CA LEU A 54 4.09 -1.86 -18.18
C LEU A 54 4.76 -1.47 -19.50
N ILE A 55 6.02 -1.08 -19.42
CA ILE A 55 6.93 -1.00 -20.57
C ILE A 55 8.01 -2.05 -20.37
N LYS A 56 8.33 -2.76 -21.45
CA LYS A 56 9.47 -3.69 -21.47
C LYS A 56 10.69 -2.99 -22.03
N SER A 57 11.77 -2.98 -21.26
CA SER A 57 13.11 -2.53 -21.69
C SER A 57 14.08 -3.69 -21.55
N ASN A 58 14.57 -4.22 -22.67
CA ASN A 58 15.35 -5.46 -22.73
C ASN A 58 14.62 -6.64 -22.04
N SER A 59 15.18 -7.15 -20.95
CA SER A 59 14.65 -8.26 -20.16
C SER A 59 13.89 -7.81 -18.90
N LYS A 60 13.63 -6.50 -18.75
CA LYS A 60 13.01 -5.91 -17.56
C LYS A 60 11.71 -5.18 -17.90
N TYR A 61 10.87 -5.04 -16.89
CA TYR A 61 9.55 -4.40 -16.92
C TYR A 61 9.56 -3.21 -15.97
N VAL A 62 8.97 -2.09 -16.40
CA VAL A 62 8.83 -0.86 -15.61
C VAL A 62 7.40 -0.35 -15.71
N VAL A 63 6.94 0.39 -14.70
CA VAL A 63 5.64 1.07 -14.76
C VAL A 63 5.62 2.08 -15.89
N ASN A 64 4.54 2.08 -16.66
CA ASN A 64 4.32 3.11 -17.67
C ASN A 64 3.67 4.36 -17.06
N PHE A 65 4.46 5.29 -16.54
CA PHE A 65 3.93 6.56 -16.02
C PHE A 65 3.31 7.47 -17.09
N LYS A 66 3.44 7.14 -18.38
CA LYS A 66 2.75 7.87 -19.45
C LYS A 66 1.29 7.43 -19.61
N SER A 67 0.95 6.23 -19.14
CA SER A 67 -0.41 5.68 -19.19
C SER A 67 -1.39 6.51 -18.38
N GLU A 68 -2.55 6.82 -18.98
CA GLU A 68 -3.63 7.56 -18.33
C GLU A 68 -4.17 6.81 -17.12
N PHE A 69 -4.39 5.49 -17.26
CA PHE A 69 -4.80 4.63 -16.15
C PHE A 69 -3.83 4.72 -14.95
N ILE A 70 -2.52 4.66 -15.21
CA ILE A 70 -1.51 4.73 -14.13
C ILE A 70 -1.55 6.11 -13.45
N LYS A 71 -1.69 7.20 -14.23
CA LYS A 71 -1.81 8.55 -13.68
C LYS A 71 -3.06 8.69 -12.80
N ASP A 72 -4.19 8.20 -13.28
CA ASP A 72 -5.46 8.23 -12.55
C ASP A 72 -5.37 7.41 -11.27
N PHE A 73 -4.75 6.23 -11.33
CA PHE A 73 -4.54 5.39 -10.14
C PHE A 73 -3.72 6.11 -9.07
N PHE A 74 -2.61 6.76 -9.44
CA PHE A 74 -1.81 7.55 -8.50
C PHE A 74 -2.55 8.78 -7.95
N SER A 75 -3.37 9.43 -8.79
CA SER A 75 -4.24 10.53 -8.36
C SER A 75 -5.25 10.07 -7.31
N ILE A 76 -5.90 8.92 -7.54
CA ILE A 76 -6.83 8.31 -6.58
C ILE A 76 -6.10 7.94 -5.28
N LYS A 77 -4.94 7.27 -5.36
CA LYS A 77 -4.13 6.95 -4.17
C LYS A 77 -3.79 8.20 -3.37
N SER A 78 -3.37 9.28 -4.03
CA SER A 78 -3.05 10.54 -3.34
C SER A 78 -4.27 11.14 -2.63
N LYS A 79 -5.45 11.10 -3.25
CA LYS A 79 -6.70 11.56 -2.63
C LYS A 79 -7.07 10.71 -1.41
N LEU A 80 -6.95 9.39 -1.50
CA LEU A 80 -7.22 8.48 -0.38
C LEU A 80 -6.29 8.74 0.81
N VAL A 81 -4.99 8.93 0.55
CA VAL A 81 -4.01 9.27 1.60
C VAL A 81 -4.37 10.60 2.28
N LYS A 82 -4.75 11.62 1.51
CA LYS A 82 -5.18 12.91 2.07
C LYS A 82 -6.42 12.79 2.94
N LEU A 83 -7.41 12.02 2.50
CA LEU A 83 -8.63 11.78 3.28
C LEU A 83 -8.33 11.04 4.59
N GLU A 84 -7.43 10.06 4.56
CA GLU A 84 -7.02 9.34 5.77
C GLU A 84 -6.28 10.26 6.76
N ILE A 85 -5.38 11.12 6.26
CA ILE A 85 -4.70 12.13 7.10
C ILE A 85 -5.73 13.08 7.75
N GLN A 86 -6.66 13.62 6.96
CA GLN A 86 -7.70 14.52 7.46
C GLN A 86 -8.59 13.86 8.52
N LYS A 87 -8.95 12.58 8.31
CA LYS A 87 -9.71 11.80 9.30
C LYS A 87 -8.92 11.65 10.60
N GLN A 88 -7.63 11.34 10.52
CA GLN A 88 -6.78 11.20 11.71
C GLN A 88 -6.62 12.54 12.44
N GLU A 89 -6.47 13.65 11.72
CA GLU A 89 -6.42 15.00 12.30
C GLU A 89 -7.73 15.34 13.04
N SER A 90 -8.90 15.02 12.47
CA SER A 90 -10.19 15.26 13.14
C SER A 90 -10.41 14.42 14.40
N LEU A 91 -9.76 13.25 14.53
CA LEU A 91 -9.82 12.42 15.73
C LEU A 91 -8.93 12.93 16.87
N VAL A 92 -7.96 13.81 16.59
CA VAL A 92 -7.14 14.45 17.63
C VAL A 92 -7.91 15.59 18.30
N GLU A 93 -8.96 16.12 17.66
CA GLU A 93 -9.81 17.16 18.22
C GLU A 93 -10.96 16.63 19.11
N GLU A 94 -11.20 15.31 19.16
CA GLU A 94 -12.22 14.69 20.03
C GLU A 94 -11.55 14.02 21.26
N ASP A 95 -11.79 14.62 22.43
CA ASP A 95 -11.56 14.15 23.81
C ASP A 95 -10.15 13.71 24.20
N TYR A 96 -9.30 14.70 24.52
CA TYR A 96 -8.55 14.60 25.77
C TYR A 96 -9.35 15.37 26.81
N ASP A 97 -10.04 14.66 27.71
CA ASP A 97 -10.29 15.24 29.03
C ASP A 97 -8.90 15.62 29.57
N GLU A 98 -8.64 16.90 29.80
CA GLU A 98 -7.44 17.35 30.50
C GLU A 98 -7.49 16.72 31.89
N LEU A 99 -6.87 15.54 32.04
CA LEU A 99 -6.68 14.93 33.35
C LEU A 99 -5.89 15.93 34.18
N ASN A 100 -6.54 16.41 35.23
CA ASN A 100 -5.88 17.22 36.25
C ASN A 100 -4.81 16.37 36.92
N ASP A 101 -3.69 16.98 37.30
CA ASP A 101 -2.59 16.36 38.07
C ASP A 101 -3.08 15.46 39.22
N MET A 102 -4.22 15.79 39.83
CA MET A 102 -4.86 14.99 40.89
C MET A 102 -5.35 13.61 40.43
N GLU A 103 -5.92 13.51 39.23
CA GLU A 103 -6.43 12.25 38.66
C GLU A 103 -5.28 11.36 38.16
N ILE A 104 -4.18 11.99 37.74
CA ILE A 104 -2.94 11.31 37.35
C ILE A 104 -2.28 10.66 38.57
N ASP A 105 -2.21 11.36 39.70
CA ASP A 105 -1.65 10.84 40.95
C ASP A 105 -2.45 9.65 41.50
N GLU A 106 -3.78 9.69 41.42
CA GLU A 106 -4.64 8.58 41.87
C GLU A 106 -4.43 7.32 41.02
N PHE A 107 -4.28 7.47 39.70
CA PHE A 107 -4.00 6.36 38.80
C PHE A 107 -2.61 5.72 39.04
N LEU A 108 -1.57 6.55 39.23
CA LEU A 108 -0.19 6.09 39.47
C LEU A 108 -0.04 5.42 40.85
N SER A 109 -0.80 5.89 41.85
CA SER A 109 -0.84 5.30 43.19
C SER A 109 -1.32 3.84 43.16
N GLY A 110 -2.24 3.51 42.24
CA GLY A 110 -2.77 2.15 42.06
C GLY A 110 -1.77 1.14 41.49
N CYS A 111 -0.77 1.59 40.71
CA CYS A 111 0.21 0.70 40.06
C CYS A 111 1.41 0.33 40.95
N THR A 112 1.59 0.96 42.12
CA THR A 112 2.77 0.73 42.98
C THR A 112 2.70 -0.56 43.82
N CYS A 113 1.60 -1.32 43.77
CA CYS A 113 1.44 -2.54 44.59
C CYS A 113 2.14 -3.80 44.01
N CYS A 114 2.72 -3.76 42.81
CA CYS A 114 3.31 -4.94 42.15
C CYS A 114 4.85 -5.00 42.13
N ILE A 115 5.56 -4.15 42.87
CA ILE A 115 7.01 -4.31 43.08
C ILE A 115 7.25 -4.66 44.55
N ARG A 116 7.18 -5.96 44.85
CA ARG A 116 7.76 -6.52 46.07
C ARG A 116 8.46 -7.83 45.77
#